data_AF-E9G0A5-F1
#
_entry.id   AF-E9G0A5-F1
#
_cell.length_a   1.000
_cell.length_b   1.000
_cell.length_c   1.000
_cell.angle_alpha   90.00
_cell.angle_beta   90.00
_cell.angle_gamma   90.00
#
_symmetry.space_group_name_H-M   'P 1'
#
loop_
_entity.id
_entity.type
_entity.pdbx_description
1 polymer ?
#
loop_
_entity_poly.entity_id
_entity_poly.type
_entity_poly.pdbx_seq_one_letter_code
_entity_poly.pdbx_strand_id
1 'polypeptide(L)'
;EKIHKKWGDLKGEIVRVDLDRTSPGGGALSTVSLGLSLAGHKDRAVMAVFICGLNPSGIAFKDGRLQVGDELVEVNGNVLHGRCHLNASAIIKSIGGARVTIIVLRREGALQEVAVPPITRFPISLEEQPPEERYSRFKNLRIITLKKVFFLIIFNGPD
;
A
#
# COMPACT_ATOMS: atom_id res chain seq x y z
N GLU A 1 -11.79 18.07 15.58
CA GLU A 1 -11.54 19.52 15.38
C GLU A 1 -10.08 19.98 15.19
N LYS A 2 -9.02 19.25 15.58
CA LYS A 2 -7.63 19.72 15.37
C LYS A 2 -7.16 19.70 13.90
N ILE A 3 -7.67 18.78 13.07
CA ILE A 3 -7.25 18.62 11.67
C ILE A 3 -7.80 19.75 10.80
N HIS A 4 -9.08 20.10 10.95
CA HIS A 4 -9.68 21.25 10.28
C HIS A 4 -9.02 22.58 10.68
N LYS A 5 -8.54 22.71 11.92
CA LYS A 5 -7.77 23.90 12.32
C LYS A 5 -6.37 23.96 11.68
N LYS A 6 -5.78 22.81 11.36
CA LYS A 6 -4.42 22.72 10.79
C LYS A 6 -4.42 22.83 9.26
N TRP A 7 -5.47 22.34 8.61
CA TRP A 7 -5.55 22.18 7.16
C TRP A 7 -6.81 22.78 6.53
N GLY A 8 -7.68 23.43 7.30
CA GLY A 8 -8.96 23.96 6.84
C GLY A 8 -8.87 25.15 5.89
N ASP A 9 -7.71 25.80 5.80
CA ASP A 9 -7.46 26.88 4.84
C ASP A 9 -7.16 26.36 3.42
N LEU A 10 -6.93 25.04 3.27
CA LEU A 10 -6.69 24.43 1.98
C LEU A 10 -8.00 24.31 1.21
N LYS A 11 -7.98 24.71 -0.07
CA LYS A 11 -9.16 24.64 -0.95
C LYS A 11 -9.49 23.19 -1.31
N GLY A 12 -10.33 22.53 -0.53
CA GLY A 12 -10.79 21.16 -0.80
C GLY A 12 -11.37 20.47 0.42
N GLU A 13 -11.71 19.20 0.27
CA GLU A 13 -12.19 18.35 1.37
C GLU A 13 -11.00 17.65 2.04
N ILE A 14 -10.88 17.80 3.36
CA ILE A 14 -9.88 17.05 4.14
C ILE A 14 -10.46 15.71 4.57
N VAL A 15 -9.87 14.62 4.08
CA VAL A 15 -10.27 13.25 4.41
C VAL A 15 -9.22 12.61 5.31
N ARG A 16 -9.66 12.09 6.46
CA ARG A 16 -8.82 11.31 7.38
C ARG A 16 -9.18 9.83 7.25
N VAL A 17 -8.16 9.00 7.05
CA VAL A 17 -8.29 7.55 6.94
C VAL A 17 -7.37 6.88 7.94
N ASP A 18 -7.92 6.03 8.79
CA ASP A 18 -7.18 5.20 9.74
C ASP A 18 -7.22 3.74 9.25
N LEU A 19 -6.04 3.16 8.96
CA LEU A 19 -5.84 1.84 8.37
C LEU A 19 -5.15 0.90 9.37
N ASP A 20 -5.63 -0.33 9.48
CA ASP A 20 -4.98 -1.42 10.23
C ASP A 20 -4.10 -2.25 9.29
N ARG A 21 -2.81 -2.39 9.62
CA ARG A 21 -1.81 -3.19 8.90
C ARG A 21 -1.77 -4.66 9.31
N THR A 22 -2.71 -5.10 10.14
CA THR A 22 -2.75 -6.46 10.66
C THR A 22 -3.29 -7.41 9.58
N SER A 23 -2.51 -8.41 9.17
CA SER A 23 -2.99 -9.50 8.31
C SER A 23 -3.73 -10.53 9.16
N PRO A 24 -5.01 -10.84 8.91
CA PRO A 24 -5.66 -12.01 9.49
C PRO A 24 -5.15 -13.26 8.75
N GLY A 25 -4.02 -13.83 9.19
CA GLY A 25 -3.54 -15.15 8.74
C GLY A 25 -2.10 -15.26 8.26
N GLY A 26 -1.28 -14.19 8.31
CA GLY A 26 0.12 -14.24 7.89
C GLY A 26 1.08 -14.50 9.05
N GLY A 27 1.86 -15.59 8.98
CA GLY A 27 3.04 -15.77 9.83
C GLY A 27 4.03 -14.60 9.72
N ALA A 28 5.04 -14.58 10.60
CA ALA A 28 5.97 -13.48 10.92
C ALA A 28 6.73 -12.77 9.77
N LEU A 29 6.40 -13.00 8.49
CA LEU A 29 7.05 -12.45 7.31
C LEU A 29 6.07 -11.87 6.26
N SER A 30 4.86 -11.44 6.64
CA SER A 30 3.95 -10.70 5.75
C SER A 30 3.87 -9.22 6.18
N THR A 31 4.76 -8.39 5.64
CA THR A 31 4.61 -6.94 5.75
C THR A 31 3.43 -6.53 4.85
N VAL A 32 2.25 -6.36 5.45
CA VAL A 32 1.06 -5.88 4.74
C VAL A 32 1.36 -4.49 4.17
N SER A 33 1.48 -4.41 2.85
CA SER A 33 1.72 -3.14 2.17
C SER A 33 0.46 -2.27 2.17
N LEU A 34 0.63 -0.94 2.26
CA LEU A 34 -0.49 0.00 2.13
C LEU A 34 -1.13 -0.06 0.73
N GLY A 35 -0.35 -0.40 -0.29
CA GLY A 35 -0.81 -0.45 -1.68
C GLY A 35 -0.96 0.92 -2.34
N LEU A 36 -0.18 1.91 -1.93
CA LEU A 36 -0.20 3.27 -2.48
C LEU A 36 0.90 3.45 -3.53
N SER A 37 0.54 3.98 -4.70
CA SER A 37 1.48 4.54 -5.67
C SER A 37 1.44 6.05 -5.63
N LEU A 38 2.61 6.68 -5.56
CA LEU A 38 2.74 8.14 -5.38
C LEU A 38 3.34 8.81 -6.60
N ALA A 39 2.88 10.02 -6.88
CA ALA A 39 3.44 10.89 -7.90
C ALA A 39 3.56 12.32 -7.40
N GLY A 40 4.47 13.08 -8.01
CA GLY A 40 4.58 14.52 -7.79
C GLY A 40 3.60 15.32 -8.65
N HIS A 41 3.61 16.63 -8.45
CA HIS A 41 2.97 17.59 -9.34
C HIS A 41 3.66 17.64 -10.72
N LYS A 42 2.90 17.91 -11.78
CA LYS A 42 3.39 18.02 -13.17
C LYS A 42 4.37 19.18 -13.37
N ASP A 43 4.12 20.29 -12.68
CA ASP A 43 5.08 21.37 -12.51
C ASP A 43 6.02 21.03 -11.35
N ARG A 44 7.31 20.89 -11.67
CA ARG A 44 8.37 20.51 -10.72
C ARG A 44 8.69 21.59 -9.69
N ALA A 45 8.28 22.84 -9.93
CA ALA A 45 8.41 23.92 -8.96
C ALA A 45 7.39 23.79 -7.81
N VAL A 46 6.31 23.02 -8.01
CA VAL A 46 5.26 22.81 -7.00
C VAL A 46 5.53 21.52 -6.22
N MET A 47 5.64 21.63 -4.91
CA MET A 47 5.86 20.48 -4.02
C MET A 47 4.54 19.91 -3.51
N ALA A 48 3.94 19.02 -4.29
CA ALA A 48 2.77 18.26 -3.89
C ALA A 48 2.96 16.77 -4.22
N VAL A 49 2.30 15.91 -3.43
CA VAL A 49 2.34 14.46 -3.60
C VAL A 49 0.92 13.94 -3.72
N PHE A 50 0.64 13.21 -4.79
CA PHE A 50 -0.67 12.66 -5.08
C PHE A 50 -0.64 11.14 -5.06
N ILE A 51 -1.77 10.54 -4.70
CA ILE A 51 -2.02 9.12 -4.96
C ILE A 51 -2.29 8.97 -6.46
N CYS A 52 -1.38 8.33 -7.18
CA CYS A 52 -1.55 8.04 -8.61
C CYS A 52 -2.05 6.61 -8.87
N GLY A 53 -2.11 5.75 -7.84
CA GLY A 53 -2.63 4.40 -7.97
C GLY A 53 -2.89 3.75 -6.62
N LEU A 54 -3.89 2.87 -6.60
CA LEU A 54 -4.27 2.06 -5.45
C LEU A 54 -4.23 0.58 -5.87
N ASN A 55 -3.34 -0.19 -5.26
CA ASN A 55 -3.21 -1.62 -5.54
C ASN A 55 -4.43 -2.37 -4.97
N PRO A 56 -5.19 -3.12 -5.78
CA PRO A 56 -6.36 -3.88 -5.33
C PRO A 56 -6.10 -4.84 -4.16
N SER A 57 -4.90 -5.43 -4.08
CA SER A 57 -4.53 -6.34 -2.99
C SER A 57 -4.12 -5.62 -1.70
N GLY A 58 -3.88 -4.31 -1.76
CA GLY A 58 -3.43 -3.46 -0.65
C GLY A 58 -4.56 -2.99 0.27
N ILE A 59 -4.22 -2.66 1.52
CA ILE A 59 -5.20 -2.26 2.54
C ILE A 59 -5.86 -0.91 2.25
N ALA A 60 -5.17 0.02 1.59
CA ALA A 60 -5.75 1.31 1.22
C ALA A 60 -6.89 1.16 0.20
N PHE A 61 -6.74 0.24 -0.77
CA PHE A 61 -7.80 -0.04 -1.73
C PHE A 61 -8.97 -0.78 -1.06
N LYS A 62 -8.68 -1.78 -0.23
CA LYS A 62 -9.70 -2.56 0.49
C LYS A 62 -10.53 -1.71 1.44
N ASP A 63 -9.93 -0.70 2.05
CA ASP A 63 -10.65 0.29 2.88
C ASP A 63 -11.57 1.21 2.06
N GLY A 64 -11.18 1.54 0.82
CA GLY A 64 -12.03 2.20 -0.16
C GLY A 64 -12.26 3.71 0.04
N ARG A 65 -11.78 4.31 1.14
CA ARG A 65 -11.97 5.75 1.41
C ARG A 65 -10.98 6.65 0.66
N LEU A 66 -9.79 6.14 0.34
CA LEU A 66 -8.78 6.84 -0.46
C LEU A 66 -9.05 6.69 -1.96
N GLN A 67 -8.70 7.72 -2.73
CA GLN A 67 -8.94 7.77 -4.17
C GLN A 67 -7.69 8.22 -4.93
N VAL A 68 -7.62 7.83 -6.20
CA VAL A 68 -6.59 8.34 -7.11
C VAL A 68 -6.86 9.83 -7.37
N GLY A 69 -5.83 10.66 -7.24
CA GLY A 69 -5.91 12.12 -7.30
C GLY A 69 -5.93 12.80 -5.93
N ASP A 70 -6.09 12.06 -4.84
CA ASP A 70 -5.98 12.62 -3.49
C ASP A 70 -4.54 13.11 -3.22
N GLU A 71 -4.41 14.32 -2.68
CA GLU A 71 -3.13 14.90 -2.28
C GLU A 71 -2.78 14.46 -0.85
N LEU A 72 -1.60 13.87 -0.65
CA LEU A 72 -1.12 13.47 0.67
C LEU A 72 -0.67 14.70 1.48
N VAL A 73 -1.35 14.94 2.59
CA VAL A 73 -1.07 16.07 3.48
C VAL A 73 -0.27 15.63 4.70
N GLU A 74 -0.62 14.50 5.31
CA GLU A 74 0.02 14.00 6.53
C GLU A 74 -0.11 12.48 6.66
N VAL A 75 0.91 11.81 7.22
CA VAL A 75 0.84 10.39 7.56
C VAL A 75 1.46 10.14 8.95
N ASN A 76 0.71 9.53 9.86
CA ASN A 76 1.10 9.30 11.27
C ASN A 76 1.70 10.55 11.95
N GLY A 77 1.11 11.74 11.72
CA GLY A 77 1.63 13.00 12.27
C GLY A 77 2.75 13.64 11.45
N ASN A 78 3.36 12.92 10.50
CA ASN A 78 4.40 13.47 9.62
C ASN A 78 3.77 14.27 8.49
N VAL A 79 4.06 15.56 8.45
CA VAL A 79 3.57 16.46 7.38
C VAL A 79 4.25 16.12 6.06
N LEU A 80 3.44 15.82 5.05
CA LEU A 80 3.85 15.53 3.67
C LEU A 80 3.53 16.67 2.69
N HIS A 81 2.60 17.56 3.04
CA HIS A 81 2.35 18.77 2.28
C HIS A 81 3.65 19.58 2.09
N GLY A 82 3.91 20.06 0.87
CA GLY A 82 5.16 20.76 0.56
C GLY A 82 6.38 19.84 0.39
N ARG A 83 6.22 18.51 0.31
CA ARG A 83 7.32 17.57 0.04
C ARG A 83 7.22 16.98 -1.37
N CYS A 84 8.33 16.41 -1.87
CA CYS A 84 8.31 15.62 -3.10
C CYS A 84 7.91 14.16 -2.83
N HIS A 85 7.48 13.46 -3.87
CA HIS A 85 7.01 12.07 -3.78
C HIS A 85 8.09 11.09 -3.29
N LEU A 86 9.38 11.36 -3.53
CA LEU A 86 10.49 10.54 -3.01
C LEU A 86 10.59 10.65 -1.48
N ASN A 87 10.54 11.87 -0.93
CA ASN A 87 10.52 12.08 0.52
C ASN A 87 9.29 11.44 1.16
N ALA A 88 8.10 11.64 0.58
CA ALA A 88 6.87 11.03 1.05
C ALA A 88 6.95 9.49 1.04
N SER A 89 7.46 8.91 -0.04
CA SER A 89 7.66 7.46 -0.15
C SER A 89 8.58 6.92 0.94
N ALA A 90 9.68 7.62 1.24
CA ALA A 90 10.61 7.21 2.30
C ALA A 90 9.95 7.25 3.69
N ILE A 91 9.18 8.30 3.98
CA ILE A 91 8.44 8.44 5.25
C ILE A 91 7.38 7.35 5.38
N ILE A 92 6.58 7.11 4.34
CA ILE A 92 5.52 6.10 4.39
C ILE A 92 6.10 4.69 4.61
N LYS A 93 7.27 4.39 4.02
CA LYS A 93 7.98 3.12 4.20
C LYS A 93 8.62 2.97 5.58
N SER A 94 9.06 4.07 6.21
CA SER A 94 9.68 4.03 7.54
C SER A 94 8.66 3.93 8.68
N ILE A 95 7.41 4.27 8.41
CA ILE A 95 6.33 4.14 9.37
C ILE A 95 6.16 2.67 9.73
N GLY A 96 6.37 2.33 11.01
CA GLY A 96 6.10 1.01 11.59
C GLY A 96 4.81 0.97 12.41
N GLY A 97 4.46 -0.19 12.95
CA GLY A 97 3.30 -0.38 13.84
C GLY A 97 2.05 -0.92 13.16
N ALA A 98 1.08 -1.34 13.97
CA ALA A 98 -0.15 -1.99 13.48
C ALA A 98 -1.14 -1.01 12.83
N ARG A 99 -1.02 0.29 13.07
CA ARG A 99 -1.95 1.32 12.57
C ARG A 99 -1.25 2.39 11.75
N VAL A 100 -1.94 2.90 10.73
CA VAL A 100 -1.53 4.07 9.95
C VAL A 100 -2.70 5.03 9.81
N THR A 101 -2.50 6.27 10.24
CA THR A 101 -3.36 7.40 9.93
C THR A 101 -2.82 8.11 8.69
N ILE A 102 -3.67 8.31 7.69
CA ILE A 102 -3.40 9.10 6.49
C ILE A 102 -4.39 10.26 6.47
N ILE A 103 -3.91 11.46 6.17
CA ILE A 103 -4.73 12.64 5.93
C ILE A 103 -4.46 13.11 4.52
N VAL A 104 -5.53 13.25 3.74
CA VAL A 104 -5.48 13.73 2.35
C VAL A 104 -6.34 14.96 2.14
N LEU A 105 -5.98 15.73 1.13
CA LEU A 105 -6.79 16.80 0.58
C LEU A 105 -7.37 16.32 -0.76
N ARG A 106 -8.70 16.27 -0.84
CA ARG A 106 -9.44 15.92 -2.05
C ARG A 106 -9.95 17.20 -2.72
N ARG A 107 -9.56 17.41 -3.97
CA ARG A 107 -9.96 18.57 -4.77
C ARG A 107 -10.45 18.11 -6.14
N GLU A 108 -11.48 18.76 -6.65
CA GLU A 108 -11.82 18.64 -8.07
C GLU A 108 -10.66 19.16 -8.91
N GLY A 109 -10.33 18.46 -9.99
CA GLY A 109 -9.25 18.88 -10.88
C GLY A 109 -7.83 18.46 -10.44
N ALA A 110 -7.66 17.88 -9.24
CA ALA A 110 -6.33 17.49 -8.75
C ALA A 110 -5.65 16.45 -9.65
N LEU A 111 -6.42 15.59 -10.31
CA LEU A 111 -5.86 14.56 -11.18
C LEU A 111 -5.11 15.15 -12.38
N GLN A 112 -5.55 16.31 -12.89
CA GLN A 112 -4.91 17.03 -13.99
C GLN A 112 -3.60 17.70 -13.57
N GLU A 113 -3.29 17.75 -12.27
CA GLU A 113 -2.05 18.28 -11.71
C GLU A 113 -0.99 17.19 -11.51
N VAL A 114 -1.36 15.91 -11.57
CA VAL A 114 -0.44 14.78 -11.35
C VAL A 114 0.54 14.64 -12.52
N ALA A 115 1.82 14.44 -12.21
CA ALA A 115 2.87 14.32 -13.23
C ALA A 115 2.79 13.06 -14.11
N VAL A 116 2.00 12.08 -13.70
CA VAL A 116 1.86 10.77 -14.35
C VAL A 116 0.39 10.40 -14.47
N PRO A 117 0.00 9.61 -15.50
CA PRO A 117 -1.35 9.08 -15.58
C PRO A 117 -1.65 8.12 -14.41
N PRO A 118 -2.95 7.94 -14.05
CA PRO A 118 -3.38 6.91 -13.11
C PRO A 118 -2.80 5.53 -13.44
N ILE A 119 -2.24 4.88 -12.43
CA ILE A 119 -1.75 3.51 -12.53
C ILE A 119 -2.94 2.57 -12.34
N THR A 120 -3.24 1.81 -13.39
CA THR A 120 -4.32 0.80 -13.41
C THR A 120 -3.79 -0.63 -13.42
N ARG A 121 -2.48 -0.82 -13.64
CA ARG A 121 -1.82 -2.13 -13.66
C ARG A 121 -0.85 -2.23 -12.49
N PHE A 122 -1.09 -3.21 -11.64
CA PHE A 122 -0.22 -3.55 -10.53
C PHE A 122 0.40 -4.92 -10.81
N PRO A 123 1.68 -5.13 -10.47
CA PRO A 123 2.26 -6.46 -10.56
C PRO A 123 1.46 -7.41 -9.67
N ILE A 124 0.98 -8.51 -10.27
CA ILE A 124 0.29 -9.59 -9.56
C ILE A 124 1.31 -10.19 -8.58
N SER A 125 0.91 -10.42 -7.33
CA SER A 125 1.79 -11.07 -6.36
C SER A 125 2.06 -12.50 -6.84
N LEU A 126 3.29 -13.00 -6.70
CA LEU A 126 3.65 -14.37 -7.13
C LEU A 126 2.79 -15.48 -6.48
N GLU A 127 2.10 -15.15 -5.38
CA GLU A 127 1.19 -16.00 -4.63
C GLU A 127 -0.24 -16.02 -5.22
N GLU A 128 -0.63 -14.99 -5.98
CA GLU A 128 -1.94 -14.87 -6.63
C GLU A 128 -1.96 -15.48 -8.03
N GLN A 129 -0.80 -15.88 -8.57
CA GLN A 129 -0.73 -16.61 -9.84
C GLN A 129 -1.10 -18.09 -9.62
N PRO A 130 -1.95 -18.68 -10.48
CA PRO A 130 -2.17 -20.12 -10.50
C PRO A 130 -0.81 -20.86 -10.49
N PRO A 131 -0.63 -21.94 -9.71
CA PRO A 131 0.64 -22.65 -9.63
C PRO A 131 1.22 -23.04 -11.00
N GLU A 132 0.35 -23.29 -11.97
CA GLU A 132 0.68 -23.63 -13.36
C GLU A 132 1.31 -22.46 -14.13
N GLU A 133 0.85 -21.24 -13.90
CA GLU A 133 1.35 -20.03 -14.58
C GLU A 133 2.66 -19.54 -13.97
N ARG A 134 2.82 -19.69 -12.64
CA ARG A 134 3.97 -19.19 -11.86
C ARG A 134 5.33 -19.63 -12.42
N TYR A 135 5.38 -20.78 -13.07
CA TYR A 135 6.61 -21.38 -13.59
C TYR A 135 6.59 -21.62 -15.11
N SER A 136 5.52 -21.21 -15.79
CA SER A 136 5.32 -21.40 -17.23
C SER A 136 6.45 -20.81 -18.11
N ARG A 137 7.12 -19.76 -17.62
CA ARG A 137 8.24 -19.10 -18.30
C ARG A 137 9.51 -19.97 -18.35
N PHE A 138 9.67 -20.92 -17.44
CA PHE A 138 10.83 -21.80 -17.41
C PHE A 138 10.59 -22.98 -18.35
N LYS A 139 11.25 -22.95 -19.50
CA LYS A 139 11.28 -24.10 -20.40
C LYS A 139 11.98 -25.26 -19.67
N ASN A 140 11.40 -26.46 -19.72
CA ASN A 140 11.84 -27.69 -19.04
C ASN A 140 11.36 -27.90 -17.59
N LEU A 141 10.29 -27.24 -17.14
CA LEU A 141 9.70 -27.59 -15.85
C LEU A 141 9.13 -29.02 -15.85
N ARG A 142 9.40 -29.78 -14.78
CA ARG A 142 8.76 -31.08 -14.52
C ARG A 142 8.06 -31.01 -13.17
N ILE A 143 6.76 -31.36 -13.16
CA ILE A 143 6.01 -31.47 -11.91
C ILE A 143 6.45 -32.75 -11.21
N ILE A 144 7.01 -32.62 -10.01
CA ILE A 144 7.37 -33.76 -9.16
C ILE A 144 6.35 -33.83 -8.01
N THR A 145 5.51 -34.87 -8.03
CA THR A 145 4.56 -35.13 -6.95
C THR A 145 5.28 -35.72 -5.76
N LEU A 146 5.53 -34.92 -4.72
CA LEU A 146 6.07 -35.40 -3.46
C LEU A 146 4.94 -36.01 -2.61
N LYS A 147 4.96 -37.33 -2.42
CA LYS A 147 4.14 -37.97 -1.37
C LYS A 147 4.80 -37.70 -0.02
N LYS A 148 4.27 -36.75 0.74
CA LYS A 148 4.73 -36.47 2.11
C LYS A 148 4.38 -37.67 2.99
N VAL A 149 5.38 -38.51 3.30
CA VAL A 149 5.23 -39.60 4.25
C VAL A 149 5.27 -38.99 5.65
N PHE A 150 4.13 -39.01 6.36
CA PHE A 150 4.08 -38.65 7.77
C PHE A 150 4.69 -39.79 8.60
N PHE A 151 5.82 -39.56 9.25
CA PHE A 151 6.27 -40.41 10.35
C PHE A 151 5.63 -39.92 11.64
N LEU A 152 4.79 -40.77 12.25
CA LEU A 152 4.30 -40.58 13.61
C LEU A 152 5.40 -41.08 14.56
N ILE A 153 6.09 -40.17 15.26
CA ILE A 153 7.02 -40.52 16.34
C ILE A 153 6.19 -40.59 17.63
N ILE A 154 5.97 -41.78 18.17
CA ILE A 154 5.44 -41.98 19.52
C ILE A 154 6.63 -42.06 20.48
N PHE A 155 6.74 -41.10 21.39
CA PHE A 155 7.63 -41.23 22.56
C PHE A 155 6.87 -41.97 23.66
N ASN A 156 7.26 -43.20 23.95
CA ASN A 156 6.92 -43.83 25.23
C ASN A 156 7.88 -43.28 26.28
N GLY A 157 7.36 -42.49 27.21
CA GLY A 157 8.11 -42.11 28.42
C GLY A 157 8.29 -43.34 29.33
N PRO A 158 9.38 -43.43 30.11
CA PRO A 158 9.55 -44.52 31.06
C PRO A 158 8.58 -44.34 32.25
N ASP A 159 8.09 -45.48 32.76
CA ASP A 159 7.21 -45.61 33.93
C ASP A 159 7.80 -44.99 35.21
#